data_AF-A0AAV8R637-F1
#
_entry.id   AF-A0AAV8R637-F1
#
_cell.length_a   1.000
_cell.length_b   1.000
_cell.length_c   1.000
_cell.angle_alpha   90.00
_cell.angle_beta   90.00
_cell.angle_gamma   90.00
#
_symmetry.space_group_name_H-M   'P 1'
#
loop_
_entity.id
_entity.type
_entity.pdbx_description
1 polymer ?
#
loop_
_entity_poly.entity_id
_entity_poly.type
_entity_poly.pdbx_seq_one_letter_code
_entity_poly.pdbx_strand_id
1 'polypeptide(L)'
;MIMRHRPFLLTQKSETLNALISWVEGLGVARTSGMFHWAVAALHSVSEKNFKAHLELFKGFGWSEDDFLAAFRKAPTLVGCSLKSLQRKMEFLVNETRCASSYLATRPVILLMSLEKRLIPSFTTRHAIDGWKIRTSALEKDGKIEHKHWRR
;
A
#
# COMPACT_ATOMS: atom_id res chain seq x y z
N MET A 1 17.45 -18.05 2.36
CA MET A 1 18.80 -17.45 2.28
C MET A 1 18.69 -15.92 2.42
N ILE A 2 18.68 -15.40 3.64
CA ILE A 2 18.43 -13.99 4.00
C ILE A 2 19.65 -13.08 3.71
N MET A 3 20.85 -13.68 3.57
CA MET A 3 22.13 -12.95 3.52
C MET A 3 22.45 -12.25 2.19
N ARG A 4 21.78 -12.57 1.08
CA ARG A 4 22.22 -12.10 -0.25
C ARG A 4 21.75 -10.68 -0.61
N HIS A 5 20.70 -10.17 0.02
CA HIS A 5 20.07 -8.91 -0.39
C HIS A 5 20.42 -7.69 0.47
N ARG A 6 21.11 -7.87 1.62
CA ARG A 6 21.28 -6.80 2.61
C ARG A 6 22.60 -6.95 3.40
N PRO A 7 23.76 -6.55 2.84
CA PRO A 7 25.07 -6.65 3.51
C PRO A 7 25.16 -5.86 4.83
N PHE A 8 24.24 -4.92 5.09
CA PHE A 8 24.22 -4.12 6.32
C PHE A 8 23.97 -4.95 7.60
N LEU A 9 23.31 -6.10 7.49
CA LEU A 9 23.05 -6.97 8.65
C LEU A 9 24.34 -7.58 9.22
N LEU A 10 25.42 -7.62 8.44
CA LEU A 10 26.72 -8.17 8.83
C LEU A 10 27.62 -7.14 9.52
N THR A 11 27.32 -5.86 9.40
CA THR A 11 28.16 -4.76 9.92
C THR A 11 27.56 -4.08 11.16
N GLN A 12 26.38 -4.51 11.62
CA GLN A 12 25.71 -3.89 12.77
C GLN A 12 26.18 -4.46 14.11
N LYS A 13 26.19 -3.57 15.12
CA LYS A 13 26.42 -3.97 16.51
C LYS A 13 25.30 -4.91 16.96
N SER A 14 25.67 -5.95 17.70
CA SER A 14 24.75 -6.99 18.18
C SER A 14 23.59 -6.38 18.97
N GLU A 15 23.85 -5.35 19.79
CA GLU A 15 22.84 -4.68 20.61
C GLU A 15 21.76 -3.99 19.75
N THR A 16 22.16 -3.29 18.69
CA THR A 16 21.24 -2.61 17.77
C THR A 16 20.38 -3.61 17.00
N LEU A 17 20.97 -4.72 16.58
CA LEU A 17 20.25 -5.78 15.87
C LEU A 17 19.22 -6.46 16.80
N ASN A 18 19.59 -6.74 18.05
CA ASN A 18 18.69 -7.33 19.03
C ASN A 18 17.52 -6.39 19.38
N ALA A 19 17.78 -5.08 19.50
CA ALA A 19 16.72 -4.09 19.71
C ALA A 19 15.73 -4.04 18.53
N LEU A 20 16.23 -4.05 17.28
CA LEU A 20 15.39 -4.12 16.09
C LEU A 20 14.57 -5.41 16.03
N ILE A 21 15.18 -6.55 16.35
CA ILE A 21 14.50 -7.84 16.39
C ILE A 21 13.36 -7.80 17.42
N SER A 22 13.64 -7.33 18.64
CA SER A 22 12.64 -7.17 19.70
C SER A 22 11.50 -6.25 19.26
N TRP A 23 11.81 -5.14 18.60
CA TRP A 23 10.80 -4.22 18.09
C TRP A 23 9.91 -4.87 17.02
N VAL A 24 10.49 -5.58 16.05
CA VAL A 24 9.75 -6.31 15.01
C VAL A 24 8.84 -7.39 15.61
N GLU A 25 9.32 -8.12 16.62
CA GLU A 25 8.53 -9.12 17.35
C GLU A 25 7.37 -8.47 18.12
N GLY A 26 7.62 -7.35 18.79
CA GLY A 26 6.60 -6.56 19.49
C GLY A 26 5.51 -6.02 18.56
N LEU A 27 5.83 -5.77 17.29
CA LEU A 27 4.85 -5.41 16.25
C LEU A 27 4.11 -6.63 15.69
N GLY A 28 4.39 -7.84 16.16
CA GLY A 28 3.68 -9.08 15.80
C GLY A 28 4.17 -9.74 14.51
N VAL A 29 5.41 -9.48 14.08
CA VAL A 29 6.02 -10.22 12.96
C VAL A 29 6.89 -11.34 13.52
N ALA A 30 6.45 -12.59 13.37
CA ALA A 30 7.20 -13.76 13.84
C ALA A 30 8.52 -13.96 13.06
N ARG A 31 9.59 -14.44 13.72
CA ARG A 31 10.88 -14.76 13.07
C ARG A 31 10.79 -15.78 11.95
N THR A 32 9.81 -16.68 12.02
CA THR A 32 9.53 -17.70 11.00
C THR A 32 8.82 -17.13 9.77
N SER A 33 8.28 -15.91 9.85
CA SER A 33 7.60 -15.27 8.72
C SER A 33 8.59 -14.87 7.63
N GLY A 34 8.21 -15.11 6.36
CA GLY A 34 8.95 -14.59 5.21
C GLY A 34 9.06 -13.06 5.20
N MET A 35 8.18 -12.35 5.93
CA MET A 35 8.21 -10.89 6.05
C MET A 35 9.19 -10.38 7.12
N PHE A 36 9.74 -11.25 7.97
CA PHE A 36 10.58 -10.83 9.09
C PHE A 36 11.80 -10.02 8.65
N HIS A 37 12.56 -10.53 7.69
CA HIS A 37 13.74 -9.84 7.18
C HIS A 37 13.40 -8.52 6.47
N TRP A 38 12.23 -8.41 5.83
CA TRP A 38 11.74 -7.16 5.25
C TRP A 38 11.38 -6.14 6.33
N ALA A 39 10.76 -6.58 7.43
CA ALA A 39 10.43 -5.73 8.56
C ALA A 39 11.68 -5.20 9.27
N VAL A 40 12.65 -6.07 9.56
CA VAL A 40 13.95 -5.66 10.12
C VAL A 40 14.63 -4.64 9.20
N ALA A 41 14.66 -4.91 7.90
CA ALA A 41 15.27 -4.01 6.93
C ALA A 41 14.55 -2.65 6.80
N ALA A 42 13.22 -2.62 6.94
CA ALA A 42 12.46 -1.38 6.94
C ALA A 42 12.71 -0.57 8.21
N LEU A 43 12.58 -1.21 9.38
CA LEU A 43 12.72 -0.54 10.68
C LEU A 43 14.15 -0.11 10.99
N HIS A 44 15.16 -0.77 10.42
CA HIS A 44 16.54 -0.30 10.52
C HIS A 44 16.71 1.16 10.04
N SER A 45 15.92 1.57 9.05
CA SER A 45 15.96 2.94 8.48
C SER A 45 14.89 3.89 9.03
N VAL A 46 14.06 3.42 9.98
CA VAL A 46 12.88 4.15 10.46
C VAL A 46 12.94 4.28 11.97
N SER A 47 12.96 5.50 12.48
CA SER A 47 12.84 5.74 13.92
C SER A 47 11.43 5.44 14.43
N GLU A 48 11.29 5.11 15.71
CA GLU A 48 9.97 4.92 16.35
C GLU A 48 9.06 6.15 16.16
N LYS A 49 9.61 7.36 16.26
CA LYS A 49 8.88 8.60 15.99
C LYS A 49 8.32 8.63 14.56
N ASN A 50 9.13 8.24 13.57
CA ASN A 50 8.67 8.19 12.18
C ASN A 50 7.63 7.07 11.96
N PHE A 51 7.80 5.92 12.60
CA PHE A 51 6.82 4.84 12.56
C PHE A 51 5.47 5.29 13.13
N LYS A 52 5.48 5.96 14.29
CA LYS A 52 4.26 6.54 14.89
C LYS A 52 3.65 7.62 13.99
N ALA A 53 4.45 8.43 13.31
CA ALA A 53 3.92 9.42 12.36
C ALA A 53 3.18 8.76 11.17
N HIS A 54 3.63 7.58 10.72
CA HIS A 54 2.89 6.80 9.71
C HIS A 54 1.55 6.32 10.27
N LEU A 55 1.54 5.75 11.47
CA LEU A 55 0.31 5.34 12.14
C LEU A 55 -0.71 6.49 12.23
N GLU A 56 -0.27 7.66 12.70
CA GLU A 56 -1.16 8.83 12.83
C GLU A 56 -1.66 9.34 11.47
N LEU A 57 -0.84 9.30 10.41
CA LEU A 57 -1.29 9.60 9.05
C LEU A 57 -2.44 8.67 8.64
N PHE A 58 -2.30 7.36 8.83
CA PHE A 58 -3.33 6.41 8.42
C PHE A 58 -4.59 6.46 9.31
N LYS A 59 -4.45 6.76 10.60
CA LYS A 59 -5.60 7.07 11.48
C LYS A 59 -6.42 8.25 10.95
N GLY A 60 -5.78 9.26 10.37
CA GLY A 60 -6.47 10.37 9.71
C GLY A 60 -7.36 9.94 8.53
N PHE A 61 -7.09 8.77 7.94
CA PHE A 61 -7.92 8.13 6.90
C PHE A 61 -8.82 7.02 7.45
N GLY A 62 -9.01 6.94 8.78
CA GLY A 62 -9.93 6.01 9.42
C GLY A 62 -9.37 4.62 9.67
N TRP A 63 -8.05 4.40 9.60
CA TRP A 63 -7.47 3.13 10.03
C TRP A 63 -7.40 3.05 11.55
N SER A 64 -7.70 1.89 12.11
CA SER A 64 -7.32 1.57 13.49
C SER A 64 -5.82 1.30 13.60
N GLU A 65 -5.31 1.23 14.83
CA GLU A 65 -3.94 0.79 15.07
C GLU A 65 -3.73 -0.66 14.60
N ASP A 66 -4.71 -1.52 14.82
CA ASP A 66 -4.68 -2.91 14.36
C ASP A 66 -4.66 -3.01 12.83
N ASP A 67 -5.43 -2.17 12.12
CA ASP A 67 -5.41 -2.10 10.66
C ASP A 67 -4.01 -1.73 10.15
N PHE A 68 -3.39 -0.72 10.77
CA PHE A 68 -2.05 -0.29 10.41
C PHE A 68 -1.00 -1.37 10.69
N LEU A 69 -1.06 -2.03 11.86
CA LEU A 69 -0.14 -3.12 12.18
C LEU A 69 -0.34 -4.32 11.26
N ALA A 70 -1.58 -4.67 10.92
CA ALA A 70 -1.89 -5.72 9.96
C ALA A 70 -1.36 -5.37 8.56
N ALA A 71 -1.48 -4.11 8.14
CA ALA A 71 -0.92 -3.61 6.89
C ALA A 71 0.62 -3.67 6.90
N PHE A 72 1.26 -3.23 7.98
CA PHE A 72 2.71 -3.30 8.15
C PHE A 72 3.23 -4.73 8.07
N ARG A 73 2.57 -5.69 8.74
CA ARG A 73 2.95 -7.12 8.69
C ARG A 73 2.89 -7.69 7.26
N LYS A 74 1.98 -7.20 6.42
CA LYS A 74 1.85 -7.61 5.01
C LYS A 74 2.81 -6.89 4.08
N ALA A 75 3.17 -5.64 4.40
CA ALA A 75 4.00 -4.78 3.57
C ALA A 75 4.92 -3.90 4.42
N PRO A 76 6.00 -4.45 5.01
CA PRO A 76 6.83 -3.69 5.95
C PRO A 76 7.53 -2.48 5.35
N THR A 77 7.75 -2.48 4.03
CA THR A 77 8.34 -1.35 3.29
C THR A 77 7.43 -0.12 3.23
N LEU A 78 6.16 -0.23 3.65
CA LEU A 78 5.21 0.88 3.73
C LEU A 78 5.77 2.05 4.54
N VAL A 79 6.37 1.76 5.71
CA VAL A 79 6.94 2.78 6.60
C VAL A 79 8.28 3.36 6.13
N GLY A 80 8.85 2.78 5.06
CA GLY A 80 10.01 3.35 4.36
C GLY A 80 9.63 4.39 3.30
N CYS A 81 8.34 4.51 2.96
CA CYS A 81 7.87 5.56 2.06
C CYS A 81 7.85 6.92 2.80
N SER A 82 7.95 8.03 2.08
CA SER A 82 7.77 9.34 2.72
C SER A 82 6.30 9.60 3.05
N LEU A 83 6.04 10.19 4.21
CA LEU A 83 4.69 10.58 4.66
C LEU A 83 3.96 11.40 3.59
N LYS A 84 4.64 12.39 2.97
CA LYS A 84 4.08 13.21 1.87
C LYS A 84 3.70 12.39 0.63
N SER A 85 4.43 11.31 0.33
CA SER A 85 4.08 10.42 -0.79
C SER A 85 2.84 9.60 -0.47
N LEU A 86 2.77 9.04 0.75
CA LEU A 86 1.64 8.24 1.20
C LEU A 86 0.37 9.08 1.32
N GLN A 87 0.46 10.30 1.87
CA GLN A 87 -0.65 11.23 1.97
C GLN A 87 -1.27 11.51 0.60
N ARG A 88 -0.47 11.88 -0.41
CA ARG A 88 -0.97 12.11 -1.78
C ARG A 88 -1.65 10.88 -2.38
N LYS A 89 -1.11 9.68 -2.13
CA LYS A 89 -1.73 8.43 -2.60
C LYS A 89 -3.07 8.17 -1.91
N MET A 90 -3.15 8.40 -0.60
CA MET A 90 -4.38 8.24 0.17
C MET A 90 -5.44 9.26 -0.26
N GLU A 91 -5.08 10.53 -0.45
CA GLU A 91 -5.98 11.56 -0.95
C GLU A 91 -6.55 11.18 -2.33
N PHE A 92 -5.70 10.77 -3.28
CA PHE A 92 -6.15 10.31 -4.59
C PHE A 92 -7.10 9.10 -4.47
N LEU A 93 -6.68 8.05 -3.76
CA LEU A 93 -7.45 6.81 -3.69
C LEU A 93 -8.77 6.99 -2.93
N VAL A 94 -8.74 7.61 -1.75
CA VAL A 94 -9.93 7.73 -0.89
C VAL A 94 -10.84 8.86 -1.34
N ASN A 95 -10.28 10.04 -1.65
CA ASN A 95 -11.11 11.23 -1.92
C ASN A 95 -11.54 11.30 -3.38
N GLU A 96 -10.63 11.06 -4.34
CA GLU A 96 -10.93 11.19 -5.77
C GLU A 96 -11.59 9.93 -6.32
N THR A 97 -11.02 8.75 -6.06
CA THR A 97 -11.54 7.48 -6.61
C THR A 97 -12.62 6.82 -5.74
N ARG A 98 -12.95 7.43 -4.58
CA ARG A 98 -13.90 6.91 -3.58
C ARG A 98 -13.59 5.48 -3.14
N CYS A 99 -12.31 5.08 -3.19
CA CYS A 99 -11.87 3.77 -2.74
C CYS A 99 -12.00 3.70 -1.21
N ALA A 100 -12.60 2.62 -0.72
CA ALA A 100 -12.76 2.43 0.71
C ALA A 100 -11.39 2.35 1.41
N SER A 101 -11.20 3.16 2.46
CA SER A 101 -9.94 3.16 3.22
C SER A 101 -9.64 1.79 3.85
N SER A 102 -10.68 1.10 4.33
CA SER A 102 -10.58 -0.27 4.84
C SER A 102 -10.10 -1.27 3.78
N TYR A 103 -10.49 -1.09 2.51
CA TYR A 103 -9.98 -1.91 1.41
C TYR A 103 -8.47 -1.71 1.24
N LEU A 104 -7.97 -0.49 1.38
CA LEU A 104 -6.53 -0.20 1.33
C LEU A 104 -5.77 -0.81 2.50
N ALA A 105 -6.34 -0.81 3.72
CA ALA A 105 -5.76 -1.47 4.89
C ALA A 105 -5.54 -2.97 4.67
N THR A 106 -6.47 -3.63 3.99
CA THR A 106 -6.32 -5.06 3.67
C THR A 106 -5.25 -5.33 2.59
N ARG A 107 -4.95 -4.33 1.75
CA ARG A 107 -4.07 -4.43 0.56
C ARG A 107 -3.06 -3.27 0.49
N PRO A 108 -2.15 -3.15 1.47
CA PRO A 108 -1.21 -2.04 1.58
C PRO A 108 -0.20 -1.97 0.42
N VAL A 109 -0.02 -3.06 -0.33
CA VAL A 109 0.85 -3.11 -1.52
C VAL A 109 0.43 -2.09 -2.58
N ILE A 110 -0.85 -1.71 -2.64
CA ILE A 110 -1.33 -0.65 -3.53
C ILE A 110 -0.60 0.67 -3.24
N LEU A 111 -0.36 0.99 -1.97
CA LEU A 111 0.32 2.20 -1.54
C LEU A 111 1.82 2.20 -1.84
N LEU A 112 2.41 1.04 -2.16
CA LEU A 112 3.80 0.93 -2.61
C LEU A 112 3.96 1.24 -4.09
N MET A 113 2.86 1.29 -4.86
CA MET A 113 2.91 1.57 -6.28
C MET A 113 3.17 3.06 -6.55
N SER A 114 3.73 3.36 -7.73
CA SER A 114 3.90 4.74 -8.18
C SER A 114 2.52 5.37 -8.45
N LEU A 115 2.31 6.56 -7.87
CA LEU A 115 1.07 7.31 -8.06
C LEU A 115 0.85 7.62 -9.54
N GLU A 116 1.80 8.31 -10.16
CA GLU A 116 1.70 8.78 -11.55
C GLU A 116 1.76 7.65 -12.57
N LYS A 117 2.66 6.68 -12.38
CA LYS A 117 2.89 5.63 -13.39
C LYS A 117 1.90 4.47 -13.32
N ARG A 118 1.27 4.24 -12.16
CA ARG A 118 0.44 3.04 -11.94
C ARG A 118 -0.92 3.34 -11.37
N LEU A 119 -1.02 4.14 -10.30
CA LEU A 119 -2.30 4.37 -9.63
C LEU A 119 -3.24 5.24 -10.48
N ILE A 120 -2.77 6.39 -10.96
CA ILE A 120 -3.60 7.29 -11.77
C ILE A 120 -4.12 6.56 -13.02
N PRO A 121 -3.28 5.95 -13.89
CA PRO A 121 -3.78 5.30 -15.11
C PRO A 121 -4.74 4.14 -14.83
N SER A 122 -4.45 3.33 -13.80
CA SER A 122 -5.27 2.17 -13.44
C SER A 122 -6.66 2.57 -12.96
N PHE A 123 -6.76 3.56 -12.08
CA PHE A 123 -8.03 3.95 -11.50
C PHE A 123 -8.85 4.83 -12.44
N THR A 124 -8.22 5.73 -13.20
CA THR A 124 -8.95 6.54 -14.21
C THR A 124 -9.51 5.68 -15.33
N THR A 125 -8.73 4.71 -15.83
CA THR A 125 -9.22 3.76 -16.85
C THR A 125 -10.37 2.92 -16.32
N ARG A 126 -10.31 2.49 -15.05
CA ARG A 126 -11.41 1.74 -14.43
C ARG A 126 -12.70 2.55 -14.35
N HIS A 127 -12.63 3.80 -13.90
CA HIS A 127 -13.79 4.71 -13.93
C HIS A 127 -14.29 4.97 -15.35
N ALA A 128 -13.39 5.10 -16.33
CA ALA A 128 -13.75 5.25 -17.74
C ALA A 128 -14.46 4.02 -18.28
N ILE A 129 -14.00 2.81 -17.93
CA ILE A 129 -14.65 1.54 -18.31
C ILE A 129 -16.02 1.41 -17.65
N ASP A 130 -16.13 1.71 -16.35
CA ASP A 130 -17.40 1.62 -15.63
C ASP A 130 -18.41 2.64 -16.18
N GLY A 131 -17.95 3.86 -16.48
CA GLY A 131 -18.75 4.86 -17.20
C GLY A 131 -19.10 4.47 -18.65
N TRP A 132 -18.24 3.69 -19.32
CA TRP A 132 -18.53 3.13 -20.64
C TRP A 132 -19.59 2.04 -20.54
N LYS A 133 -19.49 1.12 -19.57
CA LYS A 133 -20.48 0.06 -19.32
C LYS A 133 -21.85 0.59 -18.94
N ILE A 134 -21.92 1.65 -18.11
CA ILE A 134 -23.19 2.30 -17.74
C ILE A 134 -23.82 2.95 -18.99
N ARG A 135 -23.01 3.58 -19.84
CA ARG A 135 -23.50 4.22 -21.08
C ARG A 135 -23.92 3.20 -22.13
N THR A 136 -23.19 2.10 -22.32
CA THR A 136 -23.61 1.05 -23.27
C THR A 136 -24.88 0.35 -22.79
N SER A 137 -25.03 0.12 -21.49
CA SER A 137 -26.28 -0.46 -20.92
C SER A 137 -27.46 0.52 -20.92
N ALA A 138 -27.22 1.83 -20.86
CA ALA A 138 -28.24 2.86 -21.10
C ALA A 138 -28.66 2.92 -22.57
N LEU A 139 -27.69 2.88 -23.51
CA LEU A 139 -27.96 2.87 -24.96
C LEU A 139 -28.67 1.58 -25.43
N GLU A 140 -28.41 0.44 -24.78
CA GLU A 140 -29.14 -0.82 -24.99
C GLU A 140 -30.61 -0.74 -24.54
N LYS A 141 -30.90 0.01 -23.46
CA LYS A 141 -32.28 0.21 -22.96
C LYS A 141 -33.08 1.22 -23.78
N ASP A 142 -32.42 2.18 -24.41
CA ASP A 142 -33.04 3.20 -25.26
C ASP A 142 -33.25 2.75 -26.73
N GLY A 143 -33.06 1.46 -27.03
CA GLY A 143 -33.41 0.85 -28.32
C GLY A 143 -32.58 1.33 -29.52
N LYS A 144 -31.45 2.00 -29.29
CA LYS A 144 -30.56 2.49 -30.35
C LYS A 144 -29.22 1.76 -30.34
N ILE A 145 -29.20 0.55 -30.88
CA ILE A 145 -27.95 -0.09 -31.31
C ILE A 145 -27.95 -0.11 -32.84
N GLU A 146 -27.40 0.94 -33.46
CA GLU A 146 -26.86 0.80 -34.81
C GLU A 146 -25.57 -0.01 -34.70
N HIS A 147 -25.60 -1.26 -35.19
CA HIS A 147 -24.41 -2.08 -35.35
C HIS A 147 -23.49 -1.48 -36.42
N LYS A 148 -22.61 -0.55 -36.05
CA LYS A 148 -21.48 -0.19 -36.91
C LYS A 148 -20.32 -1.13 -36.63
N HIS A 149 -20.33 -2.19 -37.43
CA HIS A 149 -19.21 -3.07 -37.73
C HIS A 149 -17.93 -2.28 -37.97
N TRP A 150 -16.87 -2.56 -37.21
CA TRP A 150 -15.51 -2.32 -37.67
C TRP A 150 -14.59 -3.46 -37.23
N ARG A 151 -14.32 -4.37 -38.19
CA ARG A 151 -13.05 -5.11 -38.26
C ARG A 151 -12.00 -4.21 -38.91
N ARG A 152 -10.88 -4.00 -38.21
CA ARG A 152 -9.46 -4.17 -38.63
C ARG A 152 -8.56 -3.25 -37.83
#